data_AF-A0AA35RIH4-F1
#
_entry.id   AF-A0AA35RIH4-F1
#
_cell.length_a   1.000
_cell.length_b   1.000
_cell.length_c   1.000
_cell.angle_alpha   90.00
_cell.angle_beta   90.00
_cell.angle_gamma   90.00
#
_symmetry.space_group_name_H-M   'P 1'
#
loop_
_entity.id
_entity.type
_entity.pdbx_description
1 polymer ?
#
loop_
_entity_poly.entity_id
_entity_poly.type
_entity_poly.pdbx_seq_one_letter_code
_entity_poly.pdbx_strand_id
1 'polypeptide(L)'
;MAEGKEGEVKGEIEIPNLSDENAVEEVDVIVTVESSGKVVSQTMKEMVHREAPIVVRSKLSEYLRCLKEEYSNKGLILPKRQSPTESSPATPPTLGTRISTQRSPSPAATSNKKSGTVNVNTTQIKMTESFMTSIEELYNTLTTQQLVATFTNSSTKLEAKKGGLYSLLDGLISGQYMELVRRFYYSFIPYTSVLLLPFLYRKSHTR
;
A
#
# COMPACT_ATOMS: atom_id res chain seq x y z
N MET A 1 24.15 37.02 -35.49
CA MET A 1 24.02 35.81 -34.64
C MET A 1 23.03 36.17 -33.55
N ALA A 2 21.81 35.63 -33.62
CA ALA A 2 20.79 35.87 -32.60
C ALA A 2 21.00 34.85 -31.47
N GLU A 3 21.27 35.38 -30.29
CA GLU A 3 21.46 34.65 -29.04
C GLU A 3 20.15 33.94 -28.66
N GLY A 4 20.14 32.62 -28.78
CA GLY A 4 18.99 31.79 -28.42
C GLY A 4 18.83 31.78 -26.90
N LYS A 5 17.92 32.60 -26.38
CA LYS A 5 17.43 32.42 -25.00
C LYS A 5 16.75 31.05 -24.93
N GLU A 6 17.42 30.11 -24.28
CA GLU A 6 16.85 28.83 -23.85
C GLU A 6 15.68 29.13 -22.90
N GLY A 7 14.48 29.18 -23.48
CA GLY A 7 13.25 29.32 -22.72
C GLY A 7 12.86 27.97 -22.15
N GLU A 8 12.83 27.83 -20.83
CA GLU A 8 12.21 26.69 -20.16
C GLU A 8 10.71 26.68 -20.51
N VAL A 9 10.22 25.59 -21.09
CA VAL A 9 8.81 25.38 -21.41
C VAL A 9 8.25 24.36 -20.43
N LYS A 10 7.20 24.74 -19.71
CA LYS A 10 6.51 23.87 -18.75
C LYS A 10 5.11 23.56 -19.26
N GLY A 11 4.59 22.41 -18.89
CA GLY A 11 3.25 22.03 -19.27
C GLY A 11 2.72 20.89 -18.43
N GLU A 12 1.42 20.70 -18.52
CA GLU A 12 0.65 19.69 -17.80
C GLU A 12 -0.17 18.88 -18.81
N ILE A 13 -0.33 17.58 -18.54
CA ILE A 13 -1.13 16.68 -19.36
C ILE A 13 -2.15 16.02 -18.44
N GLU A 14 -3.43 16.25 -18.73
CA GLU A 14 -4.56 15.68 -18.00
C GLU A 14 -5.30 14.66 -18.86
N ILE A 15 -5.74 13.58 -18.24
CA ILE A 15 -6.46 12.48 -18.89
C ILE A 15 -7.72 12.16 -18.06
N PRO A 16 -8.81 12.93 -18.22
CA PRO A 16 -9.96 12.86 -17.31
C PRO A 16 -10.77 11.58 -17.45
N ASN A 17 -10.78 10.96 -18.63
CA ASN A 17 -11.64 9.82 -18.98
C ASN A 17 -10.86 8.49 -19.05
N LEU A 18 -9.87 8.30 -18.18
CA LEU A 18 -9.09 7.07 -18.11
C LEU A 18 -9.77 6.06 -17.18
N SER A 19 -10.41 5.04 -17.76
CA SER A 19 -11.06 3.92 -17.05
C SER A 19 -10.83 2.61 -17.80
N ASP A 20 -10.95 1.46 -17.12
CA ASP A 20 -10.81 0.13 -17.73
C ASP A 20 -11.91 -0.17 -18.77
N GLU A 21 -13.06 0.50 -18.64
CA GLU A 21 -14.20 0.40 -19.56
C GLU A 21 -13.95 1.17 -20.88
N ASN A 22 -12.99 2.11 -20.90
CA ASN A 22 -12.76 2.98 -22.05
C ASN A 22 -11.59 2.45 -22.89
N ALA A 23 -11.80 2.39 -24.20
CA ALA A 23 -10.72 2.05 -25.12
C ALA A 23 -9.68 3.19 -25.19
N VAL A 24 -8.41 2.86 -25.43
CA VAL A 24 -7.30 3.82 -25.56
C VAL A 24 -7.58 4.90 -26.62
N GLU A 25 -8.39 4.56 -27.63
CA GLU A 25 -8.78 5.46 -28.71
C GLU A 25 -9.81 6.52 -28.27
N GLU A 26 -10.63 6.20 -27.26
CA GLU A 26 -11.70 7.04 -26.69
C GLU A 26 -11.21 7.95 -25.57
N VAL A 27 -9.94 7.81 -25.15
CA VAL A 27 -9.35 8.61 -24.10
C VAL A 27 -9.01 10.01 -24.62
N ASP A 28 -9.58 11.01 -23.95
CA ASP A 28 -9.28 12.42 -24.15
C ASP A 28 -7.96 12.80 -23.46
N VAL A 29 -7.06 13.43 -24.21
CA VAL A 29 -5.76 13.91 -23.71
C VAL A 29 -5.76 15.44 -23.80
N ILE A 30 -5.86 16.10 -22.64
CA ILE A 30 -5.83 17.55 -22.53
C ILE A 30 -4.39 17.95 -22.25
N VAL A 31 -3.82 18.78 -23.12
CA VAL A 31 -2.43 19.24 -22.99
C VAL A 31 -2.43 20.74 -22.75
N THR A 32 -1.81 21.18 -21.67
CA THR A 32 -1.68 22.60 -21.31
C THR A 32 -0.20 22.95 -21.33
N VAL A 33 0.20 23.86 -22.21
CA VAL A 33 1.59 24.33 -22.28
C VAL A 33 1.66 25.80 -21.86
N GLU A 34 2.45 26.06 -20.83
CA GLU A 34 2.81 27.38 -20.34
C GLU A 34 4.19 27.78 -20.88
N SER A 35 4.28 28.96 -21.49
CA SER A 35 5.56 29.45 -22.01
C SER A 35 5.76 30.92 -21.72
N SER A 36 6.99 31.28 -21.32
CA SER A 36 7.41 32.65 -21.06
C SER A 36 8.08 33.35 -22.27
N GLY A 37 8.08 32.74 -23.46
CA GLY A 37 8.61 33.33 -24.71
C GLY A 37 7.53 33.44 -25.81
N LYS A 38 7.71 34.28 -26.85
CA LYS A 38 6.65 34.58 -27.84
C LYS A 38 6.71 33.83 -29.19
N VAL A 39 7.85 33.30 -29.63
CA VAL A 39 7.99 32.76 -31.01
C VAL A 39 8.34 31.27 -31.03
N VAL A 40 9.41 30.87 -30.33
CA VAL A 40 9.82 29.44 -30.22
C VAL A 40 8.78 28.60 -29.47
N SER A 41 8.09 29.23 -28.53
CA SER A 41 7.05 28.64 -27.70
C SER A 41 5.81 28.18 -28.46
N GLN A 42 5.40 28.90 -29.50
CA GLN A 42 4.18 28.62 -30.24
C GLN A 42 4.36 27.38 -31.11
N THR A 43 5.47 27.30 -31.85
CA THR A 43 5.81 26.11 -32.66
C THR A 43 5.98 24.87 -31.79
N MET A 44 6.64 25.00 -30.63
CA MET A 44 6.76 23.90 -29.68
C MET A 44 5.40 23.48 -29.10
N LYS A 45 4.53 24.44 -28.77
CA LYS A 45 3.17 24.17 -28.28
C LYS A 45 2.35 23.42 -29.32
N GLU A 46 2.38 23.83 -30.59
CA GLU A 46 1.69 23.15 -31.68
C GLU A 46 2.21 21.73 -31.91
N MET A 47 3.53 21.54 -31.85
CA MET A 47 4.15 20.23 -31.96
C MET A 47 3.72 19.32 -30.80
N VAL A 48 3.77 19.83 -29.56
CA VAL A 48 3.37 19.10 -28.36
C VAL A 48 1.88 18.75 -28.40
N HIS A 49 0.99 19.66 -28.81
CA HIS A 49 -0.44 19.35 -28.96
C HIS A 49 -0.72 18.28 -30.02
N ARG A 50 0.15 18.13 -31.03
CA ARG A 50 0.00 17.12 -32.09
C ARG A 50 0.58 15.77 -31.68
N GLU A 51 1.78 15.76 -31.11
CA GLU A 51 2.52 14.52 -30.80
C GLU A 51 2.18 13.96 -29.42
N ALA A 52 1.92 14.80 -28.41
CA ALA A 52 1.69 14.31 -27.05
C ALA A 52 0.51 13.34 -26.95
N PRO A 53 -0.67 13.59 -27.57
CA PRO A 53 -1.76 12.63 -27.52
C PRO A 53 -1.39 11.27 -28.13
N ILE A 54 -0.58 11.26 -29.19
CA ILE A 54 -0.15 10.03 -29.88
C ILE A 54 0.75 9.21 -28.95
N VAL A 55 1.76 9.86 -28.35
CA VAL A 55 2.71 9.20 -27.45
C VAL A 55 2.02 8.71 -26.18
N VAL A 56 1.15 9.52 -25.59
CA VAL A 56 0.38 9.17 -24.39
C VAL A 56 -0.51 7.95 -24.66
N ARG A 57 -1.27 7.95 -25.76
CA ARG A 57 -2.09 6.80 -26.15
C ARG A 57 -1.26 5.53 -26.37
N SER A 58 -0.12 5.64 -27.04
CA SER A 58 0.79 4.51 -27.23
C SER A 58 1.26 3.92 -25.89
N LYS A 59 1.67 4.76 -24.94
CA LYS A 59 2.11 4.32 -23.61
C LYS A 59 0.98 3.74 -22.76
N LEU A 60 -0.23 4.29 -22.86
CA LEU A 60 -1.41 3.72 -22.21
C LEU A 60 -1.76 2.33 -22.76
N SER A 61 -1.65 2.13 -24.08
CA SER A 61 -1.86 0.81 -24.70
C SER A 61 -0.84 -0.22 -24.19
N GLU A 62 0.44 0.17 -24.10
CA GLU A 62 1.50 -0.67 -23.55
C GLU A 62 1.25 -0.99 -22.08
N TYR A 63 0.84 -0.01 -21.27
CA TYR A 63 0.46 -0.19 -19.88
C TYR A 63 -0.69 -1.19 -19.72
N LEU A 64 -1.79 -1.03 -20.46
CA LEU A 64 -2.94 -1.94 -20.40
C LEU A 64 -2.58 -3.37 -20.84
N ARG A 65 -1.72 -3.53 -21.85
CA ARG A 65 -1.21 -4.85 -22.26
C ARG A 65 -0.41 -5.49 -21.12
N CYS A 66 0.56 -4.75 -20.56
CA CYS A 66 1.37 -5.24 -19.44
C CYS A 66 0.49 -5.60 -18.24
N LEU A 67 -0.52 -4.79 -17.94
CA LEU A 67 -1.49 -5.05 -16.88
C LEU A 67 -2.21 -6.38 -17.13
N LYS A 68 -2.84 -6.53 -18.31
CA LYS A 68 -3.59 -7.76 -18.67
C LYS A 68 -2.70 -9.00 -18.66
N GLU A 69 -1.49 -8.92 -19.19
CA GLU A 69 -0.52 -10.02 -19.17
C GLU A 69 -0.06 -10.35 -17.76
N GLU A 70 0.21 -9.36 -16.92
CA GLU A 70 0.62 -9.59 -15.53
C GLU A 70 -0.50 -10.26 -14.72
N TYR A 71 -1.75 -9.82 -14.85
CA TYR A 71 -2.88 -10.44 -14.16
C TYR A 71 -3.25 -11.81 -14.73
N SER A 72 -3.14 -12.02 -16.05
CA SER A 72 -3.50 -13.31 -16.68
C SER A 72 -2.40 -14.36 -16.54
N ASN A 73 -1.12 -13.98 -16.67
CA ASN A 73 0.00 -14.92 -16.62
C ASN A 73 0.50 -15.21 -15.20
N LYS A 74 0.26 -14.33 -14.23
CA LYS A 74 0.59 -14.62 -12.82
C LYS A 74 -0.52 -15.33 -12.05
N GLY A 75 -1.55 -15.82 -12.75
CA GLY A 75 -2.47 -16.84 -12.21
C GLY A 75 -3.14 -16.43 -10.91
N LEU A 76 -3.90 -15.33 -10.91
CA LEU A 76 -4.86 -15.05 -9.84
C LEU A 76 -6.16 -15.85 -10.06
N ILE A 77 -6.02 -17.15 -10.29
CA ILE A 77 -7.12 -18.11 -10.34
C ILE A 77 -6.77 -19.15 -9.28
N LEU A 78 -7.57 -19.23 -8.21
CA LEU A 78 -7.57 -20.36 -7.28
C LEU A 78 -7.40 -21.66 -8.08
N PRO A 79 -6.49 -22.59 -7.72
CA PRO A 79 -6.46 -23.90 -8.34
C PRO A 79 -7.83 -24.56 -8.19
N LYS A 80 -8.65 -24.52 -9.24
CA LYS A 80 -9.81 -25.40 -9.36
C LYS A 80 -9.22 -26.80 -9.37
N ARG A 81 -9.44 -27.53 -8.26
CA ARG A 81 -9.15 -28.96 -8.19
C ARG A 81 -9.77 -29.62 -9.41
N GLN A 82 -8.93 -30.09 -10.31
CA GLN A 82 -9.33 -30.96 -11.40
C GLN A 82 -9.83 -32.27 -10.77
N SER A 83 -11.13 -32.50 -10.83
CA SER A 83 -11.70 -33.85 -10.77
C SER A 83 -12.00 -34.27 -12.22
N PRO A 84 -11.37 -35.33 -12.76
CA PRO A 84 -11.81 -35.88 -14.02
C PRO A 84 -13.06 -36.73 -13.79
N THR A 85 -14.09 -36.42 -14.55
CA THR A 85 -15.33 -37.17 -14.73
C THR A 85 -15.04 -38.44 -15.54
N GLU A 86 -15.53 -39.61 -15.11
CA GLU A 86 -15.91 -40.69 -16.03
C GLU A 86 -17.00 -41.61 -15.41
N SER A 87 -18.13 -41.66 -16.13
CA SER A 87 -19.24 -42.64 -16.28
C SER A 87 -19.56 -43.79 -15.30
N SER A 88 -20.87 -43.99 -15.09
CA SER A 88 -21.66 -44.93 -14.26
C SER A 88 -21.86 -46.35 -14.88
N PRO A 89 -22.79 -47.26 -14.42
CA PRO A 89 -23.54 -47.44 -13.15
C PRO A 89 -23.56 -48.92 -12.59
N ALA A 90 -23.95 -49.14 -11.32
CA ALA A 90 -24.95 -50.17 -10.87
C ALA A 90 -24.86 -50.56 -9.36
N THR A 91 -25.95 -50.23 -8.65
CA THR A 91 -26.61 -50.88 -7.48
C THR A 91 -25.98 -50.96 -6.06
N PRO A 92 -26.82 -50.82 -4.99
CA PRO A 92 -26.41 -50.57 -3.60
C PRO A 92 -26.38 -51.83 -2.70
N PRO A 93 -25.87 -51.76 -1.46
CA PRO A 93 -26.84 -51.70 -0.35
C PRO A 93 -26.44 -50.82 0.86
N THR A 94 -27.51 -50.42 1.54
CA THR A 94 -27.66 -49.66 2.79
C THR A 94 -27.05 -50.34 4.02
N LEU A 95 -26.68 -49.51 5.01
CA LEU A 95 -26.56 -49.72 6.48
C LEU A 95 -25.22 -49.08 6.92
N GLY A 96 -25.15 -47.88 7.50
CA GLY A 96 -25.97 -47.34 8.56
C GLY A 96 -25.14 -47.34 9.84
N THR A 97 -24.39 -46.27 10.13
CA THR A 97 -23.99 -45.88 11.50
C THR A 97 -23.59 -44.40 11.49
N ARG A 98 -24.23 -43.64 12.36
CA ARG A 98 -24.00 -42.23 12.64
C ARG A 98 -22.71 -42.03 13.46
N ILE A 99 -21.97 -40.99 13.10
CA ILE A 99 -21.35 -39.96 13.97
C ILE A 99 -20.58 -40.46 15.20
N SER A 100 -19.26 -40.28 15.18
CA SER A 100 -18.56 -39.71 16.34
C SER A 100 -17.36 -38.87 15.90
N THR A 101 -17.48 -37.58 16.16
CA THR A 101 -16.43 -36.58 16.13
C THR A 101 -15.48 -36.85 17.29
N GLN A 102 -14.25 -37.30 17.02
CA GLN A 102 -13.16 -37.18 18.00
C GLN A 102 -11.90 -36.57 17.37
N ARG A 103 -11.65 -35.36 17.86
CA ARG A 103 -10.46 -34.54 17.75
C ARG A 103 -9.44 -35.09 18.76
N SER A 104 -8.24 -35.46 18.33
CA SER A 104 -7.04 -35.43 19.18
C SER A 104 -5.75 -35.45 18.33
N PRO A 105 -4.66 -34.85 18.83
CA PRO A 105 -3.61 -34.23 18.03
C PRO A 105 -2.45 -35.19 17.73
N SER A 106 -1.87 -35.09 16.53
CA SER A 106 -0.62 -35.77 16.19
C SER A 106 0.57 -34.92 16.68
N PRO A 107 1.57 -35.51 17.36
CA PRO A 107 2.71 -34.78 17.90
C PRO A 107 3.64 -34.31 16.78
N ALA A 108 3.99 -33.03 16.84
CA ALA A 108 4.96 -32.38 15.99
C ALA A 108 6.34 -33.03 16.15
N ALA A 109 6.83 -33.65 15.07
CA ALA A 109 8.25 -33.92 14.91
C ALA A 109 8.95 -32.60 14.59
N THR A 110 9.63 -32.05 15.59
CA THR A 110 10.54 -30.90 15.48
C THR A 110 11.69 -31.24 14.54
N SER A 111 11.54 -30.93 13.25
CA SER A 111 12.71 -30.80 12.38
C SER A 111 13.29 -29.40 12.61
N ASN A 112 14.38 -29.32 13.36
CA ASN A 112 15.25 -28.14 13.42
C ASN A 112 15.75 -27.84 12.00
N LYS A 113 15.01 -27.00 11.26
CA LYS A 113 15.57 -26.30 10.10
C LYS A 113 16.56 -25.29 10.65
N LYS A 114 17.84 -25.65 10.61
CA LYS A 114 18.94 -24.70 10.70
C LYS A 114 18.67 -23.62 9.66
N SER A 115 18.30 -22.43 10.12
CA SER A 115 18.16 -21.24 9.29
C SER A 115 19.54 -20.95 8.71
N GLY A 116 19.78 -21.36 7.47
CA GLY A 116 20.90 -20.84 6.71
C GLY A 116 20.67 -19.35 6.58
N THR A 117 21.62 -18.55 7.06
CA THR A 117 21.63 -17.10 6.86
C THR A 117 21.69 -16.82 5.37
N VAL A 118 20.53 -16.70 4.74
CA VAL A 118 20.39 -16.16 3.40
C VAL A 118 20.69 -14.66 3.54
N ASN A 119 21.75 -14.20 2.87
CA ASN A 119 22.03 -12.77 2.75
C ASN A 119 20.93 -12.14 1.87
N VAL A 120 19.87 -11.68 2.52
CA VAL A 120 18.78 -10.97 1.86
C VAL A 120 19.20 -9.50 1.73
N ASN A 121 19.29 -9.01 0.49
CA ASN A 121 19.49 -7.59 0.23
C ASN A 121 18.19 -6.85 0.61
N THR A 122 18.25 -6.01 1.63
CA THR A 122 17.12 -5.20 2.09
C THR A 122 17.35 -3.73 1.80
N THR A 123 16.30 -3.02 1.37
CA THR A 123 16.32 -1.56 1.16
C THR A 123 15.50 -0.87 2.24
N GLN A 124 15.90 0.34 2.65
CA GLN A 124 15.14 1.15 3.60
C GLN A 124 14.04 1.94 2.88
N ILE A 125 12.83 1.89 3.40
CA ILE A 125 11.69 2.68 2.92
C ILE A 125 11.42 3.78 3.95
N LYS A 126 11.43 5.04 3.51
CA LYS A 126 11.08 6.22 4.32
C LYS A 126 9.98 6.98 3.59
N MET A 127 8.86 7.22 4.26
CA MET A 127 7.71 7.92 3.71
C MET A 127 7.23 8.98 4.70
N THR A 128 6.78 10.12 4.19
CA THR A 128 6.20 11.21 4.98
C THR A 128 4.93 11.63 4.28
N GLU A 129 3.80 11.44 4.96
CA GLU A 129 2.46 11.75 4.45
C GLU A 129 1.72 12.68 5.41
N SER A 130 0.83 13.49 4.84
CA SER A 130 -0.05 14.39 5.58
C SER A 130 -1.49 13.91 5.46
N PHE A 131 -2.16 13.75 6.60
CA PHE A 131 -3.56 13.33 6.66
C PHE A 131 -4.44 14.46 7.19
N MET A 132 -5.59 14.69 6.55
CA MET A 132 -6.58 15.68 7.02
C MET A 132 -7.49 15.10 8.11
N THR A 133 -6.90 14.53 9.17
CA THR A 133 -7.65 13.94 10.29
C THR A 133 -6.92 14.18 11.62
N SER A 134 -7.63 13.96 12.72
CA SER A 134 -7.05 14.04 14.05
C SER A 134 -6.11 12.86 14.32
N ILE A 135 -5.14 13.05 15.21
CA ILE A 135 -4.16 12.01 15.56
C ILE A 135 -4.84 10.82 16.25
N GLU A 136 -5.89 11.08 17.03
CA GLU A 136 -6.66 10.02 17.69
C GLU A 136 -7.42 9.17 16.68
N GLU A 137 -8.02 9.80 15.68
CA GLU A 137 -8.76 9.10 14.64
C GLU A 137 -7.82 8.32 13.72
N LEU A 138 -6.68 8.90 13.32
CA LEU A 138 -5.63 8.18 12.59
C LEU A 138 -5.10 6.98 13.39
N TYR A 139 -4.90 7.13 14.69
CA TYR A 139 -4.48 6.02 15.53
C TYR A 139 -5.55 4.91 15.54
N ASN A 140 -6.83 5.28 15.67
CA ASN A 140 -7.93 4.32 15.67
C ASN A 140 -8.08 3.63 14.31
N THR A 141 -7.93 4.35 13.19
CA THR A 141 -8.01 3.74 11.85
C THR A 141 -6.92 2.72 11.62
N LEU A 142 -5.73 2.90 12.18
CA LEU A 142 -4.60 1.96 12.04
C LEU A 142 -4.61 0.79 13.04
N THR A 143 -5.37 0.91 14.14
CA THR A 143 -5.38 -0.09 15.22
C THR A 143 -6.70 -0.85 15.32
N THR A 144 -7.78 -0.34 14.73
CA THR A 144 -9.10 -0.98 14.77
C THR A 144 -9.27 -1.87 13.56
N GLN A 145 -9.45 -3.17 13.82
CA GLN A 145 -9.60 -4.18 12.76
C GLN A 145 -10.69 -3.84 11.73
N GLN A 146 -11.86 -3.36 12.18
CA GLN A 146 -12.96 -3.01 11.28
C GLN A 146 -12.55 -1.90 10.30
N LEU A 147 -11.90 -0.83 10.80
CA LEU A 147 -11.50 0.30 9.98
C LEU A 147 -10.41 -0.10 8.98
N VAL A 148 -9.40 -0.84 9.44
CA VAL A 148 -8.34 -1.34 8.54
C VAL A 148 -8.90 -2.27 7.47
N ALA A 149 -9.86 -3.14 7.80
CA ALA A 149 -10.54 -3.99 6.82
C ALA A 149 -11.28 -3.15 5.77
N THR A 150 -11.94 -2.06 6.17
CA THR A 150 -12.61 -1.14 5.23
C THR A 150 -11.63 -0.42 4.32
N PHE A 151 -10.51 0.10 4.83
CA PHE A 151 -9.52 0.80 4.00
C PHE A 151 -8.76 -0.12 3.05
N THR A 152 -8.55 -1.38 3.44
CA THR A 152 -7.85 -2.38 2.61
C THR A 152 -8.78 -3.20 1.71
N ASN A 153 -10.11 -3.09 1.90
CA ASN A 153 -11.12 -3.93 1.26
C ASN A 153 -10.80 -5.44 1.32
N SER A 154 -10.17 -5.90 2.42
CA SER A 154 -9.66 -7.27 2.56
C SER A 154 -9.87 -7.83 3.96
N SER A 155 -9.73 -9.16 4.13
CA SER A 155 -9.78 -9.76 5.45
C SER A 155 -8.52 -9.38 6.25
N THR A 156 -8.72 -8.76 7.40
CA THR A 156 -7.63 -8.35 8.28
C THR A 156 -7.86 -8.89 9.70
N LYS A 157 -6.77 -9.21 10.39
CA LYS A 157 -6.77 -9.61 11.81
C LYS A 157 -5.77 -8.73 12.52
N LEU A 158 -6.20 -7.98 13.52
CA LEU A 158 -5.35 -7.06 14.27
C LEU A 158 -5.52 -7.29 15.77
N GLU A 159 -4.40 -7.50 16.47
CA GLU A 159 -4.34 -7.41 17.92
C GLU A 159 -3.61 -6.13 18.32
N ALA A 160 -4.36 -5.04 18.55
CA ALA A 160 -3.81 -3.73 18.90
C ALA A 160 -3.28 -3.68 20.35
N LYS A 161 -2.25 -4.46 20.63
CA LYS A 161 -1.51 -4.52 21.89
C LYS A 161 -0.02 -4.66 21.59
N LYS A 162 0.83 -4.23 22.53
CA LYS A 162 2.27 -4.48 22.45
C LYS A 162 2.52 -6.00 22.40
N GLY A 163 3.23 -6.45 21.37
CA GLY A 163 3.47 -7.87 21.08
C GLY A 163 2.30 -8.57 20.38
N GLY A 164 1.20 -7.87 20.07
CA GLY A 164 0.07 -8.43 19.34
C GLY A 164 0.42 -8.68 17.88
N LEU A 165 -0.17 -9.73 17.30
CA LEU A 165 0.04 -10.08 15.89
C LEU A 165 -0.95 -9.32 15.00
N TYR A 166 -0.51 -9.03 13.78
CA TYR A 166 -1.40 -8.51 12.73
C TYR A 166 -1.20 -9.24 11.41
N SER A 167 -2.28 -9.27 10.64
CA SER A 167 -2.38 -9.87 9.32
C SER A 167 -3.27 -8.98 8.45
N LEU A 168 -2.74 -8.52 7.32
CA LEU A 168 -3.36 -7.59 6.38
C LEU A 168 -3.39 -8.23 4.98
N LEU A 169 -4.29 -7.76 4.11
CA LEU A 169 -4.42 -8.21 2.72
C LEU A 169 -4.53 -9.74 2.62
N ASP A 170 -5.52 -10.31 3.33
CA ASP A 170 -5.77 -11.77 3.38
C ASP A 170 -4.57 -12.62 3.86
N GLY A 171 -3.65 -12.01 4.61
CA GLY A 171 -2.46 -12.68 5.15
C GLY A 171 -1.21 -12.60 4.27
N LEU A 172 -1.24 -11.80 3.20
CA LEU A 172 -0.04 -11.48 2.43
C LEU A 172 0.97 -10.66 3.24
N ILE A 173 0.47 -9.79 4.11
CA ILE A 173 1.30 -8.99 5.01
C ILE A 173 1.01 -9.42 6.43
N SER A 174 2.03 -9.82 7.17
CA SER A 174 1.90 -10.17 8.58
C SER A 174 3.06 -9.63 9.39
N GLY A 175 2.83 -9.46 10.69
CA GLY A 175 3.85 -8.96 11.58
C GLY A 175 3.36 -8.87 13.02
N GLN A 176 4.14 -8.16 13.83
CA GLN A 176 3.89 -7.98 15.25
C GLN A 176 4.06 -6.51 15.64
N TYR A 177 3.17 -6.00 16.48
CA TYR A 177 3.31 -4.67 17.06
C TYR A 177 4.44 -4.66 18.08
N MET A 178 5.60 -4.07 17.75
CA MET A 178 6.71 -3.97 18.70
C MET A 178 6.45 -2.94 19.80
N GLU A 179 5.84 -1.81 19.43
CA GLU A 179 5.48 -0.73 20.33
C GLU A 179 4.18 -0.09 19.84
N LEU A 180 3.31 0.27 20.77
CA LEU A 180 2.03 0.90 20.47
C LEU A 180 1.75 1.97 21.53
N VAL A 181 1.92 3.23 21.17
CA VAL A 181 1.73 4.38 22.07
C VAL A 181 0.60 5.24 21.55
N ARG A 182 -0.50 5.30 22.32
CA ARG A 182 -1.55 6.27 22.10
C ARG A 182 -1.13 7.60 22.74
N ARG A 183 -0.85 8.61 21.92
CA ARG A 183 -0.60 9.96 22.42
C ARG A 183 -1.90 10.75 22.44
N PHE A 184 -2.28 11.22 23.62
CA PHE A 184 -3.35 12.20 23.80
C PHE A 184 -2.69 13.57 23.85
N TYR A 185 -2.98 14.44 22.88
CA TYR A 185 -2.59 15.85 23.00
C TYR A 185 -3.56 16.50 23.98
N TYR A 186 -3.18 16.58 25.25
CA TYR A 186 -3.78 17.56 26.13
C TYR A 186 -3.40 18.95 25.61
N SER A 187 -4.40 19.74 25.21
CA SER A 187 -4.28 21.20 25.13
C SER A 187 -4.05 21.77 26.53
N PHE A 188 -2.82 21.65 27.03
CA PHE A 188 -2.28 22.38 28.18
C PHE A 188 -0.76 22.36 27.93
N ILE A 189 -0.10 23.43 27.48
CA ILE A 189 0.11 24.70 28.17
C ILE A 189 0.73 25.68 27.13
N PRO A 190 0.42 26.99 27.19
CA PRO A 190 1.53 27.93 27.35
C PRO A 190 1.16 29.04 28.35
N TYR A 191 1.55 28.87 29.61
CA TYR A 191 1.94 30.00 30.44
C TYR A 191 3.38 29.78 30.83
N THR A 192 4.20 30.62 30.22
CA THR A 192 5.57 30.94 30.58
C THR A 192 5.68 31.14 32.09
N SER A 193 6.48 30.33 32.76
CA SER A 193 7.22 30.76 33.95
C SER A 193 8.48 29.92 34.01
N VAL A 194 9.55 30.51 33.48
CA VAL A 194 10.92 30.21 33.84
C VAL A 194 11.01 30.33 35.36
N LEU A 195 11.13 29.21 36.07
CA LEU A 195 11.62 29.21 37.44
C LEU A 195 13.01 28.60 37.42
N LEU A 196 13.95 29.52 37.27
CA LEU A 196 15.38 29.34 37.44
C LEU A 196 15.62 28.86 38.90
N LEU A 197 16.41 27.80 39.02
CA LEU A 197 16.82 27.09 40.24
C LEU A 197 17.28 28.02 41.40
N PRO A 198 17.35 27.48 42.62
CA PRO A 198 18.70 27.23 43.10
C PRO A 198 18.90 25.81 43.62
N PHE A 199 19.83 25.13 42.95
CA PHE A 199 20.84 24.29 43.55
C PHE A 199 21.39 25.01 44.79
N LEU A 200 20.97 24.62 46.00
CA LEU A 200 21.68 24.96 47.23
C LEU A 200 22.58 23.77 47.59
N TYR A 201 23.71 23.75 46.90
CA TYR A 201 24.94 23.14 47.35
C TYR A 201 25.33 23.78 48.69
N ARG A 202 25.17 23.06 49.81
CA ARG A 202 25.85 23.40 51.07
C ARG A 202 26.96 22.39 51.32
N LYS A 203 28.19 22.85 51.08
CA LYS A 203 29.45 22.21 51.45
C LYS A 203 29.60 22.15 52.97
N SER A 204 30.14 21.03 53.43
CA SER A 204 30.60 20.67 54.77
C SER A 204 31.40 21.73 55.55
N HIS A 205 31.14 21.87 56.86
CA HIS A 205 32.18 21.82 57.91
C HIS A 205 31.61 21.68 59.35
N THR A 206 32.01 20.59 60.02
CA THR A 206 32.38 20.39 61.44
C THR A 206 31.51 20.89 62.61
N ARG A 207 31.12 19.96 63.49
CA ARG A 207 31.87 19.67 64.72
C ARG A 207 31.74 18.19 65.10
#